data_AF-T2JH47-F1
#
_entry.id   AF-T2JH47-F1
#
_cell.length_a   1.000
_cell.length_b   1.000
_cell.length_c   1.000
_cell.angle_alpha   90.00
_cell.angle_beta   90.00
_cell.angle_gamma   90.00
#
_symmetry.space_group_name_H-M   'P 1'
#
loop_
_entity.id
_entity.type
_entity.pdbx_description
1 polymer ?
#
loop_
_entity_poly.entity_id
_entity_poly.type
_entity_poly.pdbx_seq_one_letter_code
_entity_poly.pdbx_strand_id
1 'polypeptide(L)'
;MKGFSLILMISLIILFSTINPFHESSRVIANVNNGMLMSKVNVLSAHEIEKALNQLEGWTVEEGKLHSKFQFSSFVEAFGFMSSVALVAESMGHHPEWFNVYNRVTIDLTTHDSGGITIKDVELAKKANELAKR
;
A
#
# COMPACT_ATOMS: atom_id res chain seq x y z
N MET A 1 73.14 -21.25 -20.76
CA MET A 1 73.20 -19.82 -20.40
C MET A 1 71.84 -19.40 -19.84
N LYS A 2 71.82 -18.94 -18.58
CA LYS A 2 70.71 -18.27 -17.86
C LYS A 2 69.41 -19.10 -17.76
N GLY A 3 69.00 -19.69 -16.63
CA GLY A 3 69.09 -19.22 -15.26
C GLY A 3 67.92 -18.31 -14.95
N PHE A 4 66.83 -18.86 -14.40
CA PHE A 4 66.11 -18.31 -13.25
C PHE A 4 65.51 -19.48 -12.47
N SER A 5 65.81 -19.45 -11.18
CA SER A 5 65.64 -20.49 -10.18
C SER A 5 64.65 -19.98 -9.14
N LEU A 6 63.95 -20.93 -8.48
CA LEU A 6 63.57 -20.88 -7.06
C LEU A 6 62.58 -19.77 -6.64
N ILE A 7 61.35 -20.05 -6.17
CA ILE A 7 60.96 -20.44 -4.79
C ILE A 7 59.55 -19.81 -4.62
N LEU A 8 58.46 -20.42 -4.15
CA LEU A 8 58.27 -21.28 -2.98
C LEU A 8 56.92 -22.05 -3.08
N MET A 9 57.00 -23.37 -2.92
CA MET A 9 56.13 -24.30 -2.16
C MET A 9 54.61 -24.02 -2.01
N ILE A 10 53.71 -24.87 -2.51
CA ILE A 10 53.33 -26.23 -2.03
C ILE A 10 52.26 -26.20 -0.91
N SER A 11 51.22 -27.02 -1.13
CA SER A 11 50.21 -27.54 -0.21
C SER A 11 48.99 -26.67 0.10
N LEU A 12 47.81 -27.04 -0.44
CA LEU A 12 46.78 -27.72 0.37
C LEU A 12 45.62 -28.29 -0.49
N ILE A 13 45.61 -29.62 -0.58
CA ILE A 13 44.43 -30.51 -0.53
C ILE A 13 43.47 -30.52 -1.75
N ILE A 14 43.83 -31.43 -2.66
CA ILE A 14 42.88 -32.36 -3.28
C ILE A 14 42.30 -33.24 -2.17
N LEU A 15 40.98 -33.26 -1.98
CA LEU A 15 40.32 -34.42 -1.37
C LEU A 15 38.93 -34.67 -1.98
N PHE A 16 38.90 -35.67 -2.86
CA PHE A 16 37.83 -36.66 -3.02
C PHE A 16 36.49 -36.21 -3.64
N SER A 17 36.50 -36.19 -4.97
CA SER A 17 35.37 -36.70 -5.76
C SER A 17 35.44 -38.24 -5.77
N THR A 18 34.43 -38.92 -5.20
CA THR A 18 33.72 -40.12 -5.72
C THR A 18 33.04 -40.90 -4.59
N ILE A 19 31.89 -41.53 -4.93
CA ILE A 19 31.16 -42.62 -4.24
C ILE A 19 30.08 -42.21 -3.20
N ASN A 20 28.83 -41.96 -3.62
CA ASN A 20 27.75 -42.96 -3.54
C ASN A 20 26.39 -42.44 -4.07
N PRO A 21 25.67 -43.23 -4.90
CA PRO A 21 24.30 -42.97 -5.34
C PRO A 21 23.30 -43.75 -4.46
N PHE A 22 22.31 -43.08 -3.87
CA PHE A 22 21.11 -43.76 -3.38
C PHE A 22 19.89 -42.85 -3.56
N HIS A 23 18.85 -43.46 -4.11
CA HIS A 23 17.57 -42.86 -4.47
C HIS A 23 16.66 -42.71 -3.24
N GLU A 24 15.59 -41.96 -3.46
CA GLU A 24 14.29 -42.01 -2.78
C GLU A 24 13.96 -41.01 -1.65
N SER A 25 13.10 -40.07 -2.05
CA SER A 25 11.95 -39.53 -1.32
C SER A 25 12.11 -39.15 0.16
N SER A 26 12.13 -37.84 0.42
CA SER A 26 11.33 -37.24 1.50
C SER A 26 11.27 -35.72 1.36
N ARG A 27 10.12 -35.24 0.91
CA ARG A 27 9.41 -34.07 1.44
C ARG A 27 10.30 -32.90 1.89
N VAL A 28 10.67 -32.04 0.96
CA VAL A 28 10.66 -30.61 1.26
C VAL A 28 9.68 -30.00 0.29
N ILE A 29 8.47 -29.77 0.82
CA ILE A 29 7.43 -28.96 0.20
C ILE A 29 8.06 -27.58 0.04
N ALA A 30 8.63 -27.31 -1.13
CA ALA A 30 8.90 -25.95 -1.57
C ALA A 30 7.52 -25.34 -1.81
N ASN A 31 6.95 -24.80 -0.73
CA ASN A 31 5.73 -24.02 -0.70
C ASN A 31 6.05 -22.66 -1.37
N VAL A 32 6.39 -22.70 -2.65
CA VAL A 32 6.57 -21.52 -3.51
C VAL A 32 5.19 -21.13 -4.01
N ASN A 33 4.31 -20.73 -3.09
CA ASN A 33 3.04 -20.08 -3.41
C ASN A 33 2.58 -19.10 -2.31
N ASN A 34 3.43 -18.78 -1.33
CA ASN A 34 3.08 -17.83 -0.27
C ASN A 34 3.63 -16.41 -0.48
N GLY A 35 3.95 -16.04 -1.73
CA GLY A 35 4.52 -14.74 -2.09
C GLY A 35 3.65 -13.86 -3.01
N MET A 36 2.43 -14.28 -3.41
CA MET A 36 1.62 -13.54 -4.40
C MET A 36 0.12 -13.53 -4.05
N LEU A 37 -0.21 -13.14 -2.83
CA LEU A 37 -1.53 -12.58 -2.51
C LEU A 37 -1.29 -11.43 -1.55
N MET A 38 -0.97 -10.25 -2.10
CA MET A 38 -1.34 -9.02 -1.40
C MET A 38 -2.85 -9.10 -1.23
N SER A 39 -3.31 -9.41 -0.02
CA SER A 39 -4.73 -9.59 0.28
C SER A 39 -5.46 -8.31 -0.09
N LYS A 40 -6.16 -8.33 -1.22
CA LYS A 40 -7.05 -7.26 -1.68
C LYS A 40 -7.94 -6.87 -0.50
N VAL A 41 -7.91 -5.59 -0.10
CA VAL A 41 -8.73 -5.11 1.02
C VAL A 41 -10.19 -5.40 0.68
N ASN A 42 -10.96 -5.90 1.65
CA ASN A 42 -12.33 -6.29 1.37
C ASN A 42 -13.19 -5.08 0.99
N VAL A 43 -13.91 -5.20 -0.12
CA VAL A 43 -14.90 -4.21 -0.56
C VAL A 43 -16.12 -4.30 0.36
N LEU A 44 -16.60 -3.15 0.81
CA LEU A 44 -17.76 -3.07 1.69
C LEU A 44 -19.04 -3.40 0.92
N SER A 45 -19.95 -4.10 1.59
CA SER A 45 -21.32 -4.27 1.12
C SER A 45 -22.11 -2.95 1.17
N ALA A 46 -23.20 -2.88 0.42
CA ALA A 46 -24.09 -1.71 0.43
C ALA A 46 -24.57 -1.34 1.85
N HIS A 47 -24.87 -2.35 2.69
CA HIS A 47 -25.31 -2.13 4.06
C HIS A 47 -24.19 -1.58 4.96
N GLU A 48 -22.94 -2.04 4.77
CA GLU A 48 -21.79 -1.49 5.50
C GLU A 48 -21.49 -0.05 5.09
N ILE A 49 -21.62 0.26 3.80
CA ILE A 49 -21.48 1.63 3.28
C ILE A 49 -22.56 2.54 3.87
N GLU A 50 -23.83 2.12 3.85
CA GLU A 50 -24.94 2.86 4.44
C GLU A 50 -24.70 3.16 5.93
N LYS A 51 -24.25 2.14 6.69
CA LYS A 51 -23.91 2.30 8.09
C LYS A 51 -22.74 3.26 8.31
N ALA A 52 -21.75 3.26 7.43
CA ALA A 52 -20.62 4.19 7.47
C ALA A 52 -21.05 5.62 7.17
N LEU A 53 -21.92 5.83 6.16
CA LEU A 53 -22.44 7.14 5.77
C LEU A 53 -23.21 7.82 6.91
N ASN A 54 -23.92 7.06 7.74
CA ASN A 54 -24.58 7.61 8.95
C ASN A 54 -23.59 8.28 9.94
N GLN A 55 -22.30 8.02 9.82
CA GLN A 55 -21.23 8.61 10.63
C GLN A 55 -20.36 9.62 9.84
N LEU A 56 -20.61 9.75 8.54
CA LEU A 56 -19.83 10.59 7.62
C LEU A 56 -20.69 11.74 7.12
N GLU A 57 -20.92 12.73 7.99
CA GLU A 57 -21.64 13.95 7.64
C GLU A 57 -21.06 14.59 6.37
N GLY A 58 -21.93 14.93 5.41
CA GLY A 58 -21.55 15.54 4.14
C GLY A 58 -21.03 14.58 3.06
N TRP A 59 -20.86 13.29 3.37
CA TRP A 59 -20.45 12.30 2.39
C TRP A 59 -21.64 11.57 1.77
N THR A 60 -21.49 11.21 0.50
CA THR A 60 -22.45 10.40 -0.27
C THR A 60 -21.69 9.38 -1.11
N VAL A 61 -22.41 8.54 -1.86
CA VAL A 61 -21.82 7.68 -2.90
C VAL A 61 -22.18 8.24 -4.26
N GLU A 62 -21.18 8.61 -5.05
CA GLU A 62 -21.32 9.03 -6.44
C GLU A 62 -20.39 8.16 -7.30
N GLU A 63 -20.90 7.61 -8.40
CA GLU A 63 -20.13 6.80 -9.36
C GLU A 63 -19.28 5.67 -8.73
N GLY A 64 -19.77 5.09 -7.62
CA GLY A 64 -19.08 4.00 -6.90
C GLY A 64 -17.92 4.45 -6.00
N LYS A 65 -17.83 5.74 -5.69
CA LYS A 65 -16.84 6.34 -4.77
C LYS A 65 -17.55 7.05 -3.62
N LEU A 66 -16.88 7.16 -2.48
CA LEU A 66 -17.32 8.12 -1.46
C LEU A 66 -17.00 9.53 -1.96
N HIS A 67 -18.01 10.41 -1.96
CA HIS A 67 -17.92 11.75 -2.50
C HIS A 67 -18.27 12.80 -1.43
N SER A 68 -17.48 13.86 -1.34
CA SER A 68 -17.80 15.03 -0.49
C SER A 68 -17.19 16.33 -1.02
N LYS A 69 -17.82 17.44 -0.64
CA LYS A 69 -17.39 18.80 -0.98
C LYS A 69 -17.18 19.62 0.29
N PHE A 70 -15.97 20.11 0.46
CA PHE A 70 -15.57 21.00 1.55
C PHE A 70 -15.45 22.43 1.05
N GLN A 71 -15.87 23.39 1.88
CA GLN A 71 -15.76 24.81 1.58
C GLN A 71 -15.16 25.57 2.77
N PHE A 72 -14.19 26.43 2.49
CA PHE A 72 -13.39 27.18 3.46
C PHE A 72 -13.52 28.70 3.25
N SER A 73 -12.92 29.50 4.14
CA SER A 73 -12.98 30.97 4.02
C SER A 73 -12.06 31.50 2.91
N SER A 74 -10.97 30.79 2.64
CA SER A 74 -9.91 31.23 1.73
C SER A 74 -9.21 30.05 1.06
N PHE A 75 -8.41 30.34 0.03
CA PHE A 75 -7.52 29.34 -0.58
C PHE A 75 -6.46 28.82 0.40
N VAL A 76 -5.94 29.67 1.29
CA VAL A 76 -4.91 29.29 2.26
C VAL A 76 -5.45 28.23 3.24
N GLU A 77 -6.68 28.41 3.72
CA GLU A 77 -7.34 27.42 4.58
C GLU A 77 -7.62 26.12 3.82
N ALA A 78 -8.16 26.20 2.61
CA ALA A 78 -8.40 25.01 1.78
C ALA A 78 -7.11 24.22 1.54
N PHE A 79 -6.01 24.92 1.22
CA PHE A 79 -4.73 24.26 0.97
C PHE A 79 -4.08 23.73 2.27
N GLY A 80 -4.29 24.38 3.41
CA GLY A 80 -3.89 23.87 4.73
C GLY A 80 -4.62 22.59 5.11
N PHE A 81 -5.93 22.53 4.85
CA PHE A 81 -6.72 21.31 4.96
C PHE A 81 -6.17 20.21 4.05
N MET A 82 -5.98 20.51 2.76
CA MET A 82 -5.43 19.55 1.79
C MET A 82 -4.07 19.01 2.22
N SER A 83 -3.16 19.88 2.67
CA SER A 83 -1.84 19.49 3.17
C SER A 83 -1.94 18.53 4.35
N SER A 84 -2.87 18.78 5.27
CA SER A 84 -3.11 17.89 6.42
C SER A 84 -3.68 16.54 5.99
N VAL A 85 -4.62 16.52 5.04
CA VAL A 85 -5.15 15.27 4.47
C VAL A 85 -4.07 14.48 3.75
N ALA A 86 -3.16 15.14 3.02
CA ALA A 86 -2.06 14.49 2.32
C ALA A 86 -1.12 13.73 3.28
N LEU A 87 -0.81 14.32 4.44
CA LEU A 87 0.01 13.65 5.47
C LEU A 87 -0.68 12.39 6.03
N VAL A 88 -1.99 12.47 6.26
CA VAL A 88 -2.77 11.31 6.74
C VAL A 88 -2.84 10.24 5.65
N ALA A 89 -3.18 10.62 4.42
CA ALA A 89 -3.25 9.73 3.27
C ALA A 89 -1.94 8.96 3.06
N GLU A 90 -0.80 9.64 3.13
CA GLU A 90 0.51 9.01 3.03
C GLU A 90 0.77 8.02 4.16
N SER A 91 0.45 8.39 5.41
CA SER A 91 0.59 7.48 6.56
C SER A 91 -0.27 6.22 6.46
N MET A 92 -1.40 6.31 5.74
CA MET A 92 -2.33 5.20 5.51
C MET A 92 -1.95 4.37 4.28
N GLY A 93 -1.04 4.86 3.43
CA GLY A 93 -0.81 4.32 2.09
C GLY A 93 -2.11 4.25 1.29
N HIS A 94 -2.92 5.31 1.37
CA HIS A 94 -4.23 5.40 0.71
C HIS A 94 -4.52 6.84 0.32
N HIS A 95 -4.54 7.13 -0.97
CA HIS A 95 -4.59 8.49 -1.49
C HIS A 95 -5.98 8.86 -2.04
N PRO A 96 -6.44 10.10 -1.84
CA PRO A 96 -7.68 10.56 -2.42
C PRO A 96 -7.52 10.90 -3.90
N GLU A 97 -8.63 10.84 -4.63
CA GLU A 97 -8.82 11.69 -5.81
C GLU A 97 -9.46 12.99 -5.34
N TRP A 98 -8.99 14.13 -5.84
CA TRP A 98 -9.59 15.42 -5.46
C TRP A 98 -9.47 16.48 -6.54
N PHE A 99 -10.33 17.50 -6.41
CA PHE A 99 -10.32 18.69 -7.25
C PHE A 99 -10.49 19.93 -6.37
N ASN A 100 -9.61 20.91 -6.52
CA ASN A 100 -9.65 22.16 -5.76
C ASN A 100 -9.83 23.36 -6.69
N VAL A 101 -10.76 24.25 -6.31
CA VAL A 101 -10.93 25.57 -6.92
C VAL A 101 -11.08 26.59 -5.80
N TYR A 102 -10.06 27.42 -5.62
CA TYR A 102 -10.00 28.43 -4.57
C TYR A 102 -10.32 27.83 -3.19
N ASN A 103 -11.43 28.21 -2.58
CA ASN A 103 -11.83 27.79 -1.24
C ASN A 103 -12.67 26.51 -1.22
N ARG A 104 -12.82 25.79 -2.34
CA ARG A 104 -13.61 24.54 -2.42
C ARG A 104 -12.72 23.36 -2.75
N VAL A 105 -12.90 22.26 -2.05
CA VAL A 105 -12.19 20.98 -2.28
C VAL A 105 -13.24 19.88 -2.42
N THR A 106 -13.26 19.23 -3.57
CA THR A 106 -14.07 18.02 -3.82
C THR A 106 -13.16 16.81 -3.63
N ILE A 107 -13.61 15.81 -2.88
CA ILE A 107 -12.86 14.59 -2.60
C ILE A 107 -13.69 13.37 -3.02
N ASP A 108 -13.04 12.47 -3.76
CA ASP A 108 -13.54 11.17 -4.16
C ASP A 108 -12.62 10.07 -3.61
N LEU A 109 -13.18 9.07 -2.93
CA LEU A 109 -12.43 7.97 -2.33
C LEU A 109 -12.93 6.61 -2.82
N THR A 110 -12.00 5.81 -3.31
CA THR A 110 -12.18 4.39 -3.60
C THR A 110 -10.84 3.67 -3.51
N THR A 111 -10.88 2.38 -3.23
CA THR A 111 -9.66 1.56 -3.23
C THR A 111 -9.49 0.92 -4.60
N HIS A 112 -8.69 1.53 -5.48
CA HIS A 112 -8.50 1.08 -6.87
C HIS A 112 -8.12 -0.39 -7.02
N ASP A 113 -7.13 -0.85 -6.25
CA ASP A 113 -6.69 -2.25 -6.26
C ASP A 113 -7.82 -3.21 -5.88
N SER A 114 -8.74 -2.74 -5.04
CA SER A 114 -9.92 -3.47 -4.57
C SER A 114 -11.10 -3.38 -5.54
N GLY A 115 -11.14 -2.37 -6.41
CA GLY A 115 -12.21 -2.12 -7.37
C GLY A 115 -13.50 -1.60 -6.72
N GLY A 116 -13.41 -0.98 -5.54
CA GLY A 116 -14.57 -0.46 -4.82
C GLY A 116 -14.22 0.18 -3.47
N ILE A 117 -15.26 0.64 -2.78
CA ILE A 117 -15.15 1.28 -1.47
C ILE A 117 -14.76 0.23 -0.42
N THR A 118 -13.70 0.49 0.33
CA THR A 118 -13.23 -0.35 1.44
C THR A 118 -13.25 0.44 2.76
N ILE A 119 -12.82 -0.22 3.84
CA ILE A 119 -12.67 0.45 5.13
C ILE A 119 -11.66 1.61 5.09
N LYS A 120 -10.62 1.54 4.24
CA LYS A 120 -9.62 2.61 4.09
C LYS A 120 -10.24 3.91 3.62
N ASP A 121 -11.20 3.82 2.69
CA ASP A 121 -11.94 4.97 2.17
C ASP A 121 -12.78 5.63 3.28
N VAL A 122 -13.47 4.82 4.09
CA VAL A 122 -14.25 5.29 5.23
C VAL A 122 -13.36 5.95 6.30
N GLU A 123 -12.20 5.37 6.58
CA GLU A 123 -11.24 5.93 7.55
C GLU A 123 -10.67 7.27 7.09
N LEU A 124 -10.27 7.38 5.82
CA LEU A 124 -9.76 8.64 5.27
C LEU A 124 -10.87 9.71 5.21
N ALA A 125 -12.11 9.33 4.89
CA ALA A 125 -13.26 10.24 4.96
C ALA A 125 -13.50 10.78 6.38
N LYS A 126 -13.41 9.92 7.41
CA LYS A 126 -13.52 10.35 8.82
C LYS A 126 -12.41 11.34 9.18
N LYS A 127 -11.17 11.05 8.79
CA LYS A 127 -10.03 11.92 9.05
C LYS A 127 -10.16 13.27 8.34
N ALA A 128 -10.65 13.29 7.10
CA ALA A 128 -10.95 14.53 6.39
C ALA A 128 -12.00 15.38 7.15
N ASN A 129 -13.10 14.77 7.62
CA ASN A 129 -14.09 15.49 8.43
C ASN A 129 -13.50 16.05 9.74
N GLU A 130 -12.61 15.31 10.41
CA GLU A 130 -11.92 15.79 11.62
C GLU A 130 -11.00 16.99 11.32
N LEU A 131 -10.28 16.95 10.19
CA LEU A 131 -9.36 18.00 9.77
C LEU A 131 -10.08 19.26 9.29
N ALA A 132 -11.24 19.13 8.65
CA ALA A 132 -12.03 20.26 8.16
C ALA A 132 -12.71 21.07 9.29
N LYS A 133 -12.81 20.51 10.50
CA LYS A 133 -13.42 21.17 11.68
C LYS A 133 -12.43 22.04 12.47
N ARG A 134 -11.15 22.01 12.13
CA ARG A 134 -10.08 22.75 12.81
C ARG A 134 -9.93 24.15 12.25
#